data_AF-A0A2U9PWU3-F1
#
_entry.id   AF-A0A2U9PWU3-F1
#
_cell.length_a   1.000
_cell.length_b   1.000
_cell.length_c   1.000
_cell.angle_alpha   90.00
_cell.angle_beta   90.00
_cell.angle_gamma   90.00
#
_symmetry.space_group_name_H-M   'P 1'
#
loop_
_entity.id
_entity.type
_entity.pdbx_description
1 polymer ?
#
loop_
_entity_poly.entity_id
_entity_poly.type
_entity_poly.pdbx_seq_one_letter_code
_entity_poly.pdbx_strand_id
1 'polypeptide(L)'
;MTEKPGEDTGETEDDEPTVRTTWTSPFGVERDRRMAELQAMPGFRLKIDLEALGRAGHIMYRNAEELSKHATDYLSGHRFAQDVDDEFEKELVRYLHNYLTSVTSLIDSQRVVMRHCWGKDSDFEKGAYTEQRKASFETGEAEFMKDLRNYCTHRAVPVPGVSTTFSGGRGRPSVIANRLTFDRDALLESDSWSAPAKAYLQAKEKQFDVGPVIASYVNTASRFFNWFVNEINERNAEAKAEFIAAGEAYREWYEDQMGMNTPGYKALFPDPSPQNRAERRGQRRQPKRTSKSKRNGKRK
;
A
#
# COMPACT_ATOMS: atom_id res chain seq x y z
N MET A 1 -75.71 14.38 -36.98
CA MET A 1 -76.44 13.13 -37.26
C MET A 1 -75.45 12.00 -37.06
N THR A 2 -75.45 11.31 -35.91
CA THR A 2 -76.23 10.06 -35.63
C THR A 2 -75.86 8.98 -36.66
N GLU A 3 -75.32 7.80 -36.35
CA GLU A 3 -75.30 6.92 -35.17
C GLU A 3 -74.13 5.91 -35.27
N LYS A 4 -73.68 5.37 -34.12
CA LYS A 4 -72.97 4.08 -33.94
C LYS A 4 -74.02 3.02 -33.51
N PRO A 5 -73.74 1.70 -33.36
CA PRO A 5 -72.57 0.87 -33.70
C PRO A 5 -72.96 -0.52 -34.32
N GLY A 6 -71.96 -1.34 -34.66
CA GLY A 6 -72.10 -2.79 -34.81
C GLY A 6 -70.89 -3.48 -34.21
N GLU A 7 -71.10 -4.19 -33.10
CA GLU A 7 -70.18 -5.10 -32.42
C GLU A 7 -69.69 -6.20 -33.35
N ASP A 8 -68.39 -6.49 -33.31
CA ASP A 8 -67.89 -7.83 -33.63
C ASP A 8 -66.90 -8.25 -32.54
N THR A 9 -67.27 -9.33 -31.88
CA THR A 9 -66.63 -9.94 -30.73
C THR A 9 -65.45 -10.77 -31.19
N GLY A 10 -64.26 -10.17 -31.19
CA GLY A 10 -62.99 -10.89 -31.30
C GLY A 10 -62.59 -11.45 -29.94
N GLU A 11 -62.60 -12.76 -29.83
CA GLU A 11 -62.20 -13.58 -28.68
C GLU A 11 -60.87 -13.11 -28.07
N THR A 12 -60.88 -12.91 -26.76
CA THR A 12 -59.67 -12.74 -25.95
C THR A 12 -58.93 -14.06 -25.91
N GLU A 13 -57.87 -14.18 -26.72
CA GLU A 13 -56.82 -15.19 -26.52
C GLU A 13 -56.22 -15.01 -25.12
N ASP A 14 -56.19 -16.10 -24.37
CA ASP A 14 -55.48 -16.25 -23.10
C ASP A 14 -54.01 -15.86 -23.26
N ASP A 15 -53.67 -14.65 -22.85
CA ASP A 15 -52.29 -14.20 -22.68
C ASP A 15 -51.75 -14.82 -21.37
N GLU A 16 -51.48 -16.14 -21.41
CA GLU A 16 -50.70 -16.79 -20.36
C GLU A 16 -49.33 -16.10 -20.29
N PRO A 17 -48.90 -15.61 -19.11
CA PRO A 17 -47.58 -15.02 -18.97
C PRO A 17 -46.54 -16.09 -19.29
N THR A 18 -45.88 -15.95 -20.45
CA THR A 18 -44.78 -16.81 -20.85
C THR A 18 -43.67 -16.68 -19.81
N VAL A 19 -43.65 -17.63 -18.87
CA VAL A 19 -42.60 -17.78 -17.87
C VAL A 19 -41.33 -18.02 -18.65
N ARG A 20 -40.51 -16.98 -18.80
CA ARG A 20 -39.15 -17.09 -19.31
C ARG A 20 -38.39 -17.96 -18.33
N THR A 21 -38.31 -19.26 -18.62
CA THR A 21 -37.43 -20.18 -17.91
C THR A 21 -36.00 -19.73 -18.19
N THR A 22 -35.39 -19.05 -17.21
CA THR A 22 -33.97 -18.69 -17.25
C THR A 22 -33.15 -19.96 -17.29
N TRP A 23 -32.72 -20.36 -18.49
CA TRP A 23 -31.81 -21.48 -18.65
C TRP A 23 -30.51 -21.19 -17.90
N THR A 24 -30.22 -22.01 -16.89
CA THR A 24 -28.96 -21.93 -16.14
C THR A 24 -28.00 -22.97 -16.72
N SER A 25 -26.89 -22.50 -17.30
CA SER A 25 -25.85 -23.39 -17.84
C SER A 25 -25.27 -24.29 -16.72
N PRO A 26 -25.18 -25.62 -16.91
CA PRO A 26 -24.56 -26.53 -15.95
C PRO A 26 -23.12 -26.11 -15.58
N PHE A 27 -22.38 -25.54 -16.55
CA PHE A 27 -21.05 -24.99 -16.32
C PHE A 27 -21.09 -23.77 -15.38
N GLY A 28 -22.06 -22.87 -15.56
CA GLY A 28 -22.21 -21.69 -14.71
C GLY A 28 -22.49 -22.06 -13.26
N VAL A 29 -23.39 -23.02 -13.03
CA VAL A 29 -23.70 -23.55 -11.69
C VAL A 29 -22.46 -24.13 -11.03
N GLU A 30 -21.70 -24.98 -11.74
CA GLU A 30 -20.51 -25.62 -11.20
C GLU A 30 -19.37 -24.62 -10.94
N ARG A 31 -19.19 -23.64 -11.82
CA ARG A 31 -18.23 -22.54 -11.63
C ARG A 31 -18.55 -21.76 -10.36
N ASP A 32 -19.81 -21.38 -10.19
CA ASP A 32 -20.24 -20.58 -9.04
C ASP A 32 -20.12 -21.40 -7.73
N ARG A 33 -20.43 -22.71 -7.76
CA ARG A 33 -20.20 -23.62 -6.64
C ARG A 33 -18.73 -23.66 -6.22
N ARG A 34 -17.81 -23.92 -7.16
CA ARG A 34 -16.36 -23.99 -6.87
C ARG A 34 -15.80 -22.65 -6.40
N MET A 35 -16.28 -21.54 -6.96
CA MET A 35 -15.89 -20.22 -6.52
C MET A 35 -16.37 -19.97 -5.08
N ALA A 36 -17.59 -20.36 -4.74
CA ALA A 36 -18.10 -20.24 -3.37
C ALA A 36 -17.28 -21.11 -2.38
N GLU A 37 -16.90 -22.33 -2.78
CA GLU A 37 -16.01 -23.20 -1.99
C GLU A 37 -14.66 -22.54 -1.75
N LEU A 38 -14.02 -21.98 -2.77
CA LEU A 38 -12.76 -21.22 -2.62
C LEU A 38 -12.91 -20.02 -1.70
N GLN A 39 -14.01 -19.26 -1.83
CA GLN A 39 -14.25 -18.07 -1.03
C GLN A 39 -14.52 -18.39 0.45
N ALA A 40 -15.04 -19.59 0.74
CA ALA A 40 -15.26 -20.06 2.10
C ALA A 40 -13.96 -20.53 2.79
N MET A 41 -12.86 -20.73 2.05
CA MET A 41 -11.61 -21.22 2.63
C MET A 41 -10.95 -20.16 3.54
N PRO A 42 -10.35 -20.56 4.67
CA PRO A 42 -9.59 -19.64 5.54
C PRO A 42 -8.49 -18.88 4.79
N GLY A 43 -7.78 -19.54 3.86
CA GLY A 43 -6.73 -18.91 3.06
C GLY A 43 -7.23 -17.81 2.12
N PHE A 44 -8.49 -17.85 1.67
CA PHE A 44 -9.08 -16.76 0.89
C PHE A 44 -9.29 -15.52 1.75
N ARG A 45 -9.82 -15.69 2.96
CA ARG A 45 -9.98 -14.59 3.92
C ARG A 45 -8.62 -13.98 4.27
N LEU A 46 -7.64 -14.81 4.57
CA LEU A 46 -6.26 -14.39 4.84
C LEU A 46 -5.67 -13.58 3.69
N LYS A 47 -5.88 -14.01 2.44
CA LYS A 47 -5.44 -13.26 1.26
C LYS A 47 -6.04 -11.85 1.22
N ILE A 48 -7.36 -11.73 1.40
CA ILE A 48 -8.04 -10.43 1.42
C ILE A 48 -7.48 -9.54 2.53
N ASP A 49 -7.29 -10.10 3.72
CA ASP A 49 -6.77 -9.39 4.89
C ASP A 49 -5.33 -8.91 4.64
N LEU A 50 -4.46 -9.74 4.06
CA LEU A 50 -3.10 -9.37 3.68
C LEU A 50 -3.07 -8.31 2.57
N GLU A 51 -3.97 -8.36 1.59
CA GLU A 51 -4.09 -7.33 0.55
C GLU A 51 -4.58 -5.98 1.12
N ALA A 52 -5.55 -6.00 2.05
CA ALA A 52 -5.98 -4.81 2.77
C ALA A 52 -4.84 -4.22 3.61
N LEU A 53 -4.12 -5.07 4.35
CA LEU A 53 -2.97 -4.66 5.15
C LEU A 53 -1.83 -4.11 4.28
N GLY A 54 -1.56 -4.72 3.13
CA GLY A 54 -0.58 -4.24 2.16
C GLY A 54 -0.91 -2.85 1.62
N ARG A 55 -2.20 -2.56 1.37
CA ARG A 55 -2.66 -1.21 0.98
C ARG A 55 -2.44 -0.18 2.09
N ALA A 56 -2.78 -0.52 3.34
CA ALA A 56 -2.51 0.35 4.48
C ALA A 56 -1.01 0.62 4.66
N GLY A 57 -0.19 -0.42 4.52
CA GLY A 57 1.27 -0.31 4.53
C GLY A 57 1.77 0.63 3.43
N HIS A 58 1.30 0.45 2.20
CA HIS A 58 1.66 1.29 1.06
C HIS A 58 1.34 2.78 1.31
N ILE A 59 0.16 3.10 1.85
CA ILE A 59 -0.22 4.48 2.19
C ILE A 59 0.76 5.08 3.21
N MET A 60 1.06 4.33 4.28
CA MET A 60 2.01 4.77 5.32
C MET A 60 3.40 5.06 4.74
N TYR A 61 3.94 4.12 3.95
CA TYR A 61 5.26 4.27 3.35
C TYR A 61 5.32 5.45 2.37
N ARG A 62 4.30 5.64 1.54
CA ARG A 62 4.24 6.78 0.61
C ARG A 62 4.18 8.11 1.32
N ASN A 63 3.39 8.23 2.38
CA ASN A 63 3.35 9.44 3.19
C ASN A 63 4.69 9.73 3.89
N ALA A 64 5.37 8.69 4.38
CA ALA A 64 6.71 8.84 4.97
C ALA A 64 7.75 9.29 3.94
N GLU A 65 7.70 8.73 2.72
CA GLU A 65 8.57 9.12 1.61
C GLU A 65 8.35 10.57 1.17
N GLU A 66 7.09 10.98 1.02
CA GLU A 66 6.73 12.36 0.64
C GLU A 66 7.19 13.38 1.69
N LEU A 67 6.96 13.10 2.97
CA LEU A 67 7.44 13.92 4.07
C LEU A 67 8.97 14.03 4.09
N SER A 68 9.65 12.89 3.95
CA SER A 68 11.12 12.84 3.93
C SER A 68 11.69 13.62 2.76
N LYS A 69 11.10 13.46 1.57
CA LYS A 69 11.52 14.18 0.36
C LYS A 69 11.33 15.68 0.54
N HIS A 70 10.15 16.12 0.95
CA HIS A 70 9.85 17.55 1.15
C HIS A 70 10.77 18.19 2.19
N ALA A 71 11.04 17.49 3.30
CA ALA A 71 12.01 17.94 4.29
C ALA A 71 13.44 18.01 3.73
N THR A 72 13.86 16.99 2.97
CA THR A 72 15.20 16.89 2.38
C THR A 72 15.48 18.00 1.37
N ASP A 73 14.47 18.40 0.59
CA ASP A 73 14.58 19.49 -0.39
C ASP A 73 15.01 20.80 0.27
N TYR A 74 14.56 21.07 1.51
CA TYR A 74 15.05 22.20 2.30
C TYR A 74 16.38 21.91 3.01
N LEU A 75 16.48 20.77 3.70
CA LEU A 75 17.66 20.44 4.52
C LEU A 75 18.96 20.34 3.70
N SER A 76 18.88 19.86 2.46
CA SER A 76 20.02 19.73 1.54
C SER A 76 20.07 20.83 0.48
N GLY A 77 19.08 21.72 0.47
CA GLY A 77 18.94 22.77 -0.53
C GLY A 77 19.86 23.95 -0.29
N HIS A 78 19.92 24.83 -1.30
CA HIS A 78 20.60 26.12 -1.21
C HIS A 78 19.65 27.26 -0.77
N ARG A 79 18.38 26.91 -0.48
CA ARG A 79 17.35 27.85 -0.03
C ARG A 79 17.67 28.25 1.41
N PHE A 80 17.69 29.54 1.71
CA PHE A 80 17.84 30.04 3.08
C PHE A 80 16.47 30.10 3.77
N ALA A 81 16.45 30.08 5.10
CA ALA A 81 15.21 30.16 5.88
C ALA A 81 14.33 31.37 5.51
N GLN A 82 14.95 32.51 5.19
CA GLN A 82 14.23 33.72 4.76
C GLN A 82 13.57 33.60 3.38
N ASP A 83 13.99 32.62 2.57
CA ASP A 83 13.46 32.35 1.23
C ASP A 83 12.45 31.20 1.25
N VAL A 84 12.12 30.66 2.43
CA VAL A 84 11.07 29.66 2.59
C VAL A 84 9.73 30.37 2.57
N ASP A 85 8.86 29.95 1.65
CA ASP A 85 7.52 30.48 1.49
C ASP A 85 6.51 29.74 2.37
N ASP A 86 5.38 30.39 2.63
CA ASP A 86 4.25 29.81 3.38
C ASP A 86 3.78 28.48 2.75
N GLU A 87 3.96 28.30 1.45
CA GLU A 87 3.55 27.09 0.74
C GLU A 87 4.39 25.88 1.16
N PHE A 88 5.72 26.06 1.29
CA PHE A 88 6.59 25.01 1.81
C PHE A 88 6.16 24.57 3.22
N GLU A 89 5.86 25.52 4.11
CA GLU A 89 5.43 25.22 5.48
C GLU A 89 4.09 24.48 5.51
N LYS A 90 3.10 24.94 4.73
CA LYS A 90 1.79 24.28 4.61
C LYS A 90 1.92 22.84 4.13
N GLU A 91 2.74 22.60 3.12
CA GLU A 91 2.97 21.26 2.58
C GLU A 91 3.73 20.38 3.58
N LEU A 92 4.73 20.91 4.30
CA LEU A 92 5.45 20.18 5.34
C LEU A 92 4.50 19.69 6.44
N VAL A 93 3.62 20.58 6.89
CA VAL A 93 2.58 20.33 7.89
C VAL A 93 1.57 19.29 7.37
N ARG A 94 1.13 19.41 6.11
CA ARG A 94 0.23 18.43 5.47
C ARG A 94 0.86 17.04 5.41
N TYR A 95 2.11 16.94 4.97
CA TYR A 95 2.82 15.65 4.90
C TYR A 95 3.03 15.03 6.28
N LEU A 96 3.38 15.85 7.29
CA LEU A 96 3.52 15.39 8.68
C LEU A 96 2.21 14.81 9.22
N HIS A 97 1.10 15.52 9.02
CA HIS A 97 -0.22 15.06 9.44
C HIS A 97 -0.63 13.75 8.74
N ASN A 98 -0.43 13.68 7.42
CA ASN A 98 -0.75 12.50 6.62
C ASN A 98 0.05 11.28 7.10
N TYR A 99 1.35 11.45 7.32
CA TYR A 99 2.22 10.40 7.85
C TYR A 99 1.72 9.90 9.21
N LEU A 100 1.56 10.78 10.20
CA LEU A 100 1.13 10.43 11.56
C LEU A 100 -0.22 9.70 11.56
N THR A 101 -1.16 10.16 10.76
CA THR A 101 -2.49 9.54 10.64
C THR A 101 -2.39 8.17 9.99
N SER A 102 -1.61 8.02 8.91
CA SER A 102 -1.45 6.75 8.21
C SER A 102 -0.75 5.66 9.04
N VAL A 103 0.16 6.02 9.95
CA VAL A 103 0.74 5.07 10.92
C VAL A 103 -0.35 4.48 11.82
N THR A 104 -1.27 5.32 12.31
CA THR A 104 -2.39 4.86 13.15
C THR A 104 -3.32 3.94 12.37
N SER A 105 -3.67 4.31 11.13
CA SER A 105 -4.47 3.47 10.24
C SER A 105 -3.83 2.10 9.97
N LEU A 106 -2.50 2.06 9.83
CA LEU A 106 -1.76 0.80 9.69
C LEU A 106 -1.86 -0.07 10.95
N ILE A 107 -1.65 0.52 12.13
CA ILE A 107 -1.74 -0.20 13.41
C ILE A 107 -3.15 -0.79 13.61
N ASP A 108 -4.19 -0.01 13.30
CA ASP A 108 -5.57 -0.49 13.43
C ASP A 108 -5.87 -1.60 12.40
N SER A 109 -5.37 -1.48 11.19
CA SER A 109 -5.47 -2.53 10.16
C SER A 109 -4.78 -3.83 10.62
N GLN A 110 -3.60 -3.73 11.23
CA GLN A 110 -2.90 -4.90 11.79
C GLN A 110 -3.74 -5.60 12.87
N ARG A 111 -4.35 -4.83 13.78
CA ARG A 111 -5.21 -5.39 14.83
C ARG A 111 -6.43 -6.09 14.26
N VAL A 112 -7.04 -5.54 13.21
CA VAL A 112 -8.17 -6.16 12.51
C VAL A 112 -7.74 -7.49 11.89
N VAL A 113 -6.64 -7.52 11.13
CA VAL A 113 -6.12 -8.74 10.50
C VAL A 113 -5.76 -9.81 11.54
N MET A 114 -5.07 -9.43 12.61
CA MET A 114 -4.74 -10.33 13.72
C MET A 114 -5.99 -10.97 14.31
N ARG A 115 -7.03 -10.19 14.56
CA ARG A 115 -8.30 -10.68 15.13
C ARG A 115 -9.11 -11.51 14.16
N HIS A 116 -9.03 -11.26 12.85
CA HIS A 116 -9.60 -12.18 11.85
C HIS A 116 -8.88 -13.52 11.83
N CYS A 117 -7.56 -13.53 12.00
CA CYS A 117 -6.77 -14.77 11.98
C CYS A 117 -6.97 -15.61 13.24
N TRP A 118 -6.99 -15.00 14.42
CA TRP A 118 -6.90 -15.74 15.69
C TRP A 118 -7.97 -15.37 16.73
N GLY A 119 -8.89 -14.46 16.39
CA GLY A 119 -9.87 -13.94 17.34
C GLY A 119 -9.31 -12.87 18.28
N LYS A 120 -10.22 -12.23 19.01
CA LYS A 120 -9.88 -11.29 20.08
C LYS A 120 -9.32 -12.05 21.28
N ASP A 121 -8.32 -11.48 21.95
CA ASP A 121 -7.73 -12.04 23.16
C ASP A 121 -7.01 -13.38 22.93
N SER A 122 -6.55 -13.61 21.70
CA SER A 122 -5.78 -14.79 21.30
C SER A 122 -4.42 -14.87 22.03
N ASP A 123 -3.85 -16.08 22.10
CA ASP A 123 -2.52 -16.28 22.68
C ASP A 123 -1.43 -15.48 21.96
N PHE A 124 -1.58 -15.27 20.65
CA PHE A 124 -0.70 -14.40 19.89
C PHE A 124 -0.84 -12.93 20.31
N GLU A 125 -2.06 -12.41 20.44
CA GLU A 125 -2.33 -11.03 20.87
C GLU A 125 -1.76 -10.77 22.27
N LYS A 126 -1.97 -11.71 23.21
CA LYS A 126 -1.49 -11.59 24.60
C LYS A 126 0.00 -11.87 24.79
N GLY A 127 0.58 -12.72 23.95
CA GLY A 127 2.00 -13.12 23.99
C GLY A 127 2.85 -12.32 23.01
N ALA A 128 3.33 -13.00 21.95
CA ALA A 128 4.34 -12.49 21.02
C ALA A 128 4.02 -11.10 20.44
N TYR A 129 2.75 -10.81 20.09
CA TYR A 129 2.35 -9.48 19.62
C TYR A 129 2.51 -8.40 20.68
N THR A 130 2.01 -8.66 21.89
CA THR A 130 2.16 -7.71 22.98
C THR A 130 3.64 -7.51 23.30
N GLU A 131 4.43 -8.57 23.45
CA GLU A 131 5.87 -8.49 23.73
C GLU A 131 6.62 -7.68 22.68
N GLN A 132 6.42 -7.97 21.38
CA GLN A 132 7.07 -7.24 20.31
C GLN A 132 6.63 -5.77 20.27
N ARG A 133 5.34 -5.49 20.53
CA ARG A 133 4.82 -4.12 20.60
C ARG A 133 5.50 -3.36 21.73
N LYS A 134 5.65 -3.99 22.91
CA LYS A 134 6.34 -3.39 24.06
C LYS A 134 7.80 -3.09 23.72
N ALA A 135 8.52 -4.09 23.20
CA ALA A 135 9.92 -3.95 22.82
C ALA A 135 10.15 -2.85 21.77
N SER A 136 9.19 -2.63 20.87
CA SER A 136 9.30 -1.64 19.80
C SER A 136 8.83 -0.24 20.21
N PHE A 137 7.76 -0.14 21.01
CA PHE A 137 7.03 1.12 21.21
C PHE A 137 6.78 1.52 22.66
N GLU A 138 7.22 0.78 23.68
CA GLU A 138 7.21 1.28 25.06
C GLU A 138 8.42 2.18 25.32
N THR A 139 8.54 3.23 24.51
CA THR A 139 9.54 4.29 24.60
C THR A 139 8.86 5.64 24.71
N GLY A 140 9.50 6.60 25.38
CA GLY A 140 8.97 7.98 25.46
C GLY A 140 8.78 8.61 24.08
N GLU A 141 9.61 8.24 23.10
CA GLU A 141 9.50 8.71 21.72
C GLU A 141 8.24 8.20 21.03
N ALA A 142 7.90 6.92 21.18
CA ALA A 142 6.72 6.34 20.55
C ALA A 142 5.43 6.93 21.15
N GLU A 143 5.39 7.14 22.47
CA GLU A 143 4.28 7.85 23.10
C GLU A 143 4.22 9.33 22.66
N PHE A 144 5.37 10.01 22.51
CA PHE A 144 5.41 11.34 21.91
C PHE A 144 4.82 11.36 20.49
N MET A 145 5.19 10.43 19.62
CA MET A 145 4.68 10.37 18.25
C MET A 145 3.17 10.09 18.18
N LYS A 146 2.68 9.20 19.05
CA LYS A 146 1.25 8.94 19.21
C LYS A 146 0.50 10.17 19.71
N ASP A 147 1.02 10.85 20.72
CA ASP A 147 0.40 12.05 21.26
C ASP A 147 0.51 13.23 20.29
N LEU A 148 1.58 13.31 19.49
CA LEU A 148 1.77 14.30 18.43
C LEU A 148 0.68 14.15 17.37
N ARG A 149 0.35 12.92 16.97
CA ARG A 149 -0.81 12.66 16.10
C ARG A 149 -2.11 13.17 16.72
N ASN A 150 -2.33 12.93 18.02
CA ASN A 150 -3.53 13.40 18.71
C ASN A 150 -3.57 14.93 18.80
N TYR A 151 -2.43 15.56 19.07
CA TYR A 151 -2.29 17.01 19.04
C TYR A 151 -2.63 17.58 17.65
N CYS A 152 -2.08 16.99 16.59
CA CYS A 152 -2.35 17.34 15.19
C CYS A 152 -3.83 17.21 14.78
N THR A 153 -4.56 16.28 15.39
CA THR A 153 -5.95 15.98 15.02
C THR A 153 -6.99 16.72 15.87
N HIS A 154 -6.62 17.13 17.09
CA HIS A 154 -7.56 17.71 18.05
C HIS A 154 -7.24 19.16 18.45
N ARG A 155 -6.04 19.66 18.16
CA ARG A 155 -5.60 20.99 18.60
C ARG A 155 -5.03 21.82 17.46
N ALA A 156 -3.85 21.45 16.96
CA ALA A 156 -3.16 22.17 15.90
C ALA A 156 -2.08 21.26 15.31
N VAL A 157 -1.69 21.50 14.06
CA VAL A 157 -0.52 20.84 13.50
C VAL A 157 0.69 21.75 13.77
N PRO A 158 1.71 21.29 14.52
CA PRO A 158 2.86 22.11 14.84
C PRO A 158 3.66 22.38 13.56
N VAL A 159 3.93 23.64 13.29
CA VAL A 159 4.80 24.07 12.20
C VAL A 159 6.24 23.93 12.67
N PRO A 160 7.06 23.06 12.05
CA PRO A 160 8.48 23.01 12.36
C PRO A 160 9.14 24.37 12.11
N GLY A 161 9.95 24.84 13.06
CA GLY A 161 10.79 26.01 12.89
C GLY A 161 11.81 25.77 11.77
N VAL A 162 11.89 26.73 10.87
CA VAL A 162 12.81 26.74 9.73
C VAL A 162 14.00 27.63 10.08
N SER A 163 15.22 27.11 10.04
CA SER A 163 16.42 27.91 10.30
C SER A 163 17.59 27.55 9.38
N THR A 164 18.42 28.54 9.08
CA THR A 164 19.69 28.38 8.39
C THR A 164 20.80 28.91 9.28
N THR A 165 21.81 28.07 9.52
CA THR A 165 22.98 28.44 10.29
C THR A 165 24.20 28.55 9.37
N PHE A 166 24.96 29.61 9.57
CA PHE A 166 26.24 29.83 8.90
C PHE A 166 27.34 29.55 9.91
N SER A 167 28.14 28.53 9.64
CA SER A 167 29.32 28.22 10.43
C SER A 167 30.56 28.26 9.54
N GLY A 168 31.68 28.77 10.06
CA GLY A 168 32.86 29.05 9.25
C GLY A 168 33.44 30.43 9.58
N GLY A 169 34.69 30.64 9.18
CA GLY A 169 35.47 31.82 9.55
C GLY A 169 36.92 31.68 9.08
N ARG A 170 37.78 32.66 9.38
CA ARG A 170 39.18 32.70 8.91
C ARG A 170 39.87 31.32 9.06
N GLY A 171 40.15 30.67 7.93
CA GLY A 171 40.85 29.39 7.85
C GLY A 171 39.98 28.12 7.91
N ARG A 172 38.64 28.23 8.01
CA ARG A 172 37.72 27.08 7.91
C ARG A 172 36.74 27.24 6.74
N PRO A 173 36.38 26.15 6.03
CA PRO A 173 35.34 26.19 5.01
C PRO A 173 34.04 26.76 5.58
N SER A 174 33.35 27.60 4.80
CA SER A 174 32.01 28.05 5.15
C SER A 174 31.04 26.90 4.94
N VAL A 175 30.29 26.56 5.98
CA VAL A 175 29.28 25.51 6.01
C VAL A 175 27.94 26.19 6.29
N ILE A 176 27.03 26.04 5.33
CA ILE A 176 25.63 26.42 5.45
C ILE A 176 24.88 25.16 5.88
N ALA A 177 24.13 25.23 6.96
CA ALA A 177 23.34 24.11 7.47
C ALA A 177 21.90 24.55 7.75
N ASN A 178 20.97 23.95 7.02
CA ASN A 178 19.53 24.13 7.20
C ASN A 178 19.00 23.14 8.24
N ARG A 179 18.07 23.58 9.07
CA ARG A 179 17.44 22.76 10.12
C ARG A 179 15.93 22.97 10.16
N LEU A 180 15.23 21.88 10.45
CA LEU A 180 13.82 21.85 10.79
C LEU A 180 13.70 21.39 12.24
N THR A 181 13.18 22.24 13.13
CA THR A 181 13.14 21.98 14.57
C THR A 181 11.74 22.08 15.14
N PHE A 182 11.43 21.30 16.17
CA PHE A 182 10.29 21.56 17.04
C PHE A 182 10.71 22.47 18.20
N ASP A 183 9.82 23.39 18.59
CA ASP A 183 9.95 24.12 19.85
C ASP A 183 9.31 23.31 20.98
N ARG A 184 10.17 22.80 21.88
CA ARG A 184 9.75 22.02 23.03
C ARG A 184 8.81 22.79 23.94
N ASP A 185 9.12 24.06 24.22
CA ASP A 185 8.36 24.84 25.20
C ASP A 185 6.96 25.12 24.64
N ALA A 186 6.86 25.47 23.36
CA ALA A 186 5.58 25.65 22.67
C ALA A 186 4.75 24.36 22.63
N LEU A 187 5.39 23.20 22.43
CA LEU A 187 4.69 21.91 22.52
C LEU A 187 4.18 21.67 23.95
N LEU A 188 5.00 21.92 24.97
CA LEU A 188 4.65 21.70 26.38
C LEU A 188 3.55 22.62 26.94
N GLU A 189 3.14 23.66 26.20
CA GLU A 189 1.95 24.47 26.55
C GLU A 189 0.64 23.68 26.47
N SER A 190 0.64 22.51 25.82
CA SER A 190 -0.53 21.63 25.79
C SER A 190 -0.53 20.63 26.94
N ASP A 191 -1.66 20.50 27.63
CA ASP A 191 -1.83 19.47 28.66
C ASP A 191 -2.11 18.06 28.10
N SER A 192 -2.27 17.94 26.78
CA SER A 192 -2.67 16.71 26.08
C SER A 192 -1.61 15.60 26.04
N TRP A 193 -0.38 15.88 26.48
CA TRP A 193 0.71 14.90 26.47
C TRP A 193 0.59 13.93 27.63
N SER A 194 0.76 12.64 27.34
CA SER A 194 0.94 11.60 28.35
C SER A 194 2.21 11.82 29.16
N ALA A 195 2.30 11.23 30.36
CA ALA A 195 3.49 11.36 31.21
C ALA A 195 4.79 10.89 30.51
N PRO A 196 4.83 9.77 29.77
CA PRO A 196 6.02 9.38 29.01
C PRO A 196 6.38 10.38 27.89
N ALA A 197 5.40 10.92 27.17
CA ALA A 197 5.63 11.93 26.14
C ALA A 197 6.17 13.24 26.74
N LYS A 198 5.63 13.69 27.88
CA LYS A 198 6.15 14.86 28.62
C LYS A 198 7.59 14.66 29.05
N ALA A 199 7.91 13.50 29.63
CA ALA A 199 9.29 13.17 30.03
C ALA A 199 10.24 13.16 28.82
N TYR A 200 9.80 12.61 27.69
CA TYR A 200 10.58 12.65 26.44
C TYR A 200 10.84 14.09 25.98
N LEU A 201 9.80 14.93 25.93
CA LEU A 201 9.92 16.34 25.54
C LEU A 201 10.85 17.11 26.49
N GLN A 202 10.72 16.93 27.80
CA GLN A 202 11.55 17.59 28.81
C GLN A 202 13.04 17.20 28.71
N ALA A 203 13.34 16.00 28.23
CA ALA A 203 14.71 15.56 27.98
C ALA A 203 15.33 16.16 26.70
N LYS A 204 14.54 16.81 25.83
CA LYS A 204 15.05 17.48 24.63
C LYS A 204 15.53 18.89 24.93
N GLU A 205 16.43 19.36 24.06
CA GLU A 205 16.76 20.77 23.96
C GLU A 205 15.51 21.60 23.59
N LYS A 206 15.55 22.92 23.83
CA LYS A 206 14.44 23.80 23.49
C LYS A 206 14.05 23.70 22.02
N GLN A 207 15.04 23.62 21.14
CA GLN A 207 14.88 23.42 19.71
C GLN A 207 15.54 22.10 19.33
N PHE A 208 14.75 21.11 18.93
CA PHE A 208 15.26 19.78 18.57
C PHE A 208 14.84 19.37 17.17
N ASP A 209 15.72 18.66 16.46
CA ASP A 209 15.52 18.36 15.04
C ASP A 209 14.36 17.38 14.82
N VAL A 210 13.49 17.70 13.86
CA VAL A 210 12.32 16.90 13.48
C VAL A 210 12.74 15.61 12.76
N GLY A 211 13.71 15.71 11.86
CA GLY A 211 14.14 14.62 10.98
C GLY A 211 14.51 13.33 11.73
N PRO A 212 15.42 13.37 12.73
CA PRO A 212 15.80 12.18 13.49
C PRO A 212 14.63 11.50 14.21
N VAL A 213 13.70 12.28 14.78
CA VAL A 213 12.54 11.74 15.50
C VAL A 213 11.61 10.99 14.55
N ILE A 214 11.30 11.59 13.40
CA ILE A 214 10.46 10.95 12.39
C ILE A 214 11.14 9.71 11.83
N ALA A 215 12.42 9.80 11.43
CA ALA A 215 13.15 8.69 10.84
C ALA A 215 13.26 7.47 11.78
N SER A 216 13.53 7.73 13.07
CA SER A 216 13.56 6.70 14.11
C SER A 216 12.21 5.99 14.24
N TYR A 217 11.11 6.75 14.30
CA TYR A 217 9.77 6.18 14.40
C TYR A 217 9.34 5.42 13.13
N VAL A 218 9.63 5.96 11.93
CA VAL A 218 9.38 5.27 10.64
C VAL A 218 10.08 3.92 10.61
N ASN A 219 11.36 3.88 10.98
CA ASN A 219 12.16 2.65 10.96
C ASN A 219 11.60 1.62 11.94
N THR A 220 11.21 2.05 13.14
CA THR A 220 10.60 1.19 14.15
C THR A 220 9.26 0.62 13.66
N ALA A 221 8.39 1.46 13.09
CA ALA A 221 7.12 1.04 12.51
C ALA A 221 7.30 0.05 11.34
N SER A 222 8.28 0.30 10.48
CA SER A 222 8.60 -0.55 9.33
C SER A 222 9.10 -1.93 9.77
N ARG A 223 9.99 -1.99 10.77
CA ARG A 223 10.50 -3.25 11.34
C ARG A 223 9.38 -4.05 11.99
N PHE A 224 8.54 -3.38 12.79
CA PHE A 224 7.39 -4.02 13.42
C PHE A 224 6.40 -4.57 12.38
N PHE A 225 6.10 -3.79 11.33
CA PHE A 225 5.23 -4.22 10.24
C PHE A 225 5.76 -5.46 9.52
N ASN A 226 7.05 -5.46 9.16
CA ASN A 226 7.66 -6.60 8.48
C ASN A 226 7.66 -7.86 9.36
N TRP A 227 7.98 -7.72 10.64
CA TRP A 227 7.89 -8.81 11.60
C TRP A 227 6.45 -9.36 11.68
N PHE A 228 5.45 -8.48 11.81
CA PHE A 228 4.05 -8.87 11.94
C PHE A 228 3.53 -9.62 10.69
N VAL A 229 3.90 -9.16 9.50
CA VAL A 229 3.55 -9.84 8.24
C VAL A 229 4.23 -11.21 8.15
N ASN A 230 5.46 -11.36 8.63
CA ASN A 230 6.14 -12.65 8.68
C ASN A 230 5.42 -13.62 9.63
N GLU A 231 5.07 -13.19 10.85
CA GLU A 231 4.31 -14.02 11.80
C GLU A 231 2.97 -14.48 11.22
N ILE A 232 2.25 -13.60 10.52
CA ILE A 232 1.00 -13.99 9.84
C ILE A 232 1.28 -15.06 8.78
N ASN A 233 2.29 -14.88 7.94
CA ASN A 233 2.60 -15.85 6.89
C ASN A 233 3.05 -17.21 7.45
N GLU A 234 3.87 -17.21 8.49
CA GLU A 234 4.40 -18.43 9.10
C GLU A 234 3.30 -19.22 9.81
N ARG A 235 2.51 -18.55 10.66
CA ARG A 235 1.46 -19.21 11.46
C ARG A 235 0.26 -19.66 10.63
N ASN A 236 0.06 -19.11 9.45
CA ASN A 236 -1.04 -19.48 8.55
C ASN A 236 -0.54 -20.17 7.26
N ALA A 237 0.68 -20.71 7.26
CA ALA A 237 1.30 -21.31 6.08
C ALA A 237 0.47 -22.46 5.48
N GLU A 238 -0.12 -23.31 6.32
CA GLU A 238 -0.96 -24.43 5.91
C GLU A 238 -2.26 -23.95 5.22
N ALA A 239 -3.04 -23.09 5.87
CA ALA A 239 -4.26 -22.52 5.31
C ALA A 239 -4.00 -21.78 3.98
N LYS A 240 -2.84 -21.12 3.87
CA LYS A 240 -2.39 -20.46 2.64
C LYS A 240 -2.06 -21.48 1.54
N ALA A 241 -1.34 -22.55 1.87
CA ALA A 241 -0.98 -23.60 0.92
C ALA A 241 -2.22 -24.34 0.39
N GLU A 242 -3.16 -24.69 1.28
CA GLU A 242 -4.43 -25.30 0.89
C GLU A 242 -5.22 -24.43 -0.09
N PHE A 243 -5.35 -23.13 0.21
CA PHE A 243 -6.05 -22.19 -0.67
C PHE A 243 -5.37 -22.04 -2.03
N ILE A 244 -4.03 -22.00 -2.07
CA ILE A 244 -3.27 -21.96 -3.32
C ILE A 244 -3.54 -23.22 -4.15
N ALA A 245 -3.41 -24.40 -3.54
CA ALA A 245 -3.64 -25.67 -4.22
C ALA A 245 -5.08 -25.79 -4.75
N ALA A 246 -6.08 -25.39 -3.96
CA ALA A 246 -7.47 -25.36 -4.39
C ALA A 246 -7.71 -24.37 -5.54
N GLY A 247 -7.06 -23.20 -5.50
CA GLY A 247 -7.12 -22.21 -6.58
C GLY A 247 -6.49 -22.71 -7.88
N GLU A 248 -5.38 -23.45 -7.79
CA GLU A 248 -4.75 -24.12 -8.94
C GLU A 248 -5.66 -25.19 -9.53
N ALA A 249 -6.24 -26.06 -8.70
CA ALA A 249 -7.18 -27.08 -9.13
C ALA A 249 -8.43 -26.48 -9.80
N TYR A 250 -8.95 -25.37 -9.27
CA TYR A 250 -10.05 -24.64 -9.90
C TYR A 250 -9.65 -24.06 -11.26
N ARG A 251 -8.46 -23.47 -11.37
CA ARG A 251 -7.94 -22.94 -12.64
C ARG A 251 -7.78 -24.03 -13.68
N GLU A 252 -7.19 -25.17 -13.33
CA GLU A 252 -7.03 -26.31 -14.23
C GLU A 252 -8.37 -26.84 -14.74
N TRP A 253 -9.34 -27.02 -13.83
CA TRP A 253 -10.71 -27.37 -14.19
C TRP A 253 -11.33 -26.35 -15.14
N TYR A 254 -11.20 -25.05 -14.87
CA TYR A 254 -11.76 -23.99 -15.73
C TYR A 254 -11.14 -24.01 -17.13
N GLU A 255 -9.81 -24.16 -17.22
CA GLU A 255 -9.10 -24.22 -18.51
C GLU A 255 -9.48 -25.45 -19.33
N ASP A 256 -9.70 -26.60 -18.68
CA ASP A 256 -10.19 -27.82 -19.32
C ASP A 256 -11.61 -27.63 -19.89
N GLN A 257 -12.54 -27.14 -19.07
CA GLN A 257 -13.93 -26.91 -19.48
C GLN A 257 -14.06 -25.88 -20.61
N MET A 258 -13.18 -24.88 -20.64
CA MET A 258 -13.15 -23.84 -21.68
C MET A 258 -12.34 -24.26 -22.93
N GLY A 259 -11.78 -25.47 -22.95
CA GLY A 259 -10.93 -25.96 -24.05
C GLY A 259 -9.63 -25.17 -24.22
N MET A 260 -9.22 -24.41 -23.20
CA MET A 260 -7.99 -23.60 -23.23
C MET A 260 -6.74 -24.47 -23.23
N ASN A 261 -6.86 -25.71 -22.75
CA ASN A 261 -5.78 -26.69 -22.76
C ASN A 261 -5.62 -27.45 -24.08
N THR A 262 -6.47 -27.19 -25.08
CA THR A 262 -6.38 -27.84 -26.39
C THR A 262 -5.18 -27.35 -27.22
N PRO A 263 -4.58 -28.20 -28.07
CA PRO A 263 -3.51 -27.79 -28.99
C PRO A 263 -3.91 -26.63 -29.90
N GLY A 264 -5.18 -26.59 -30.35
CA GLY A 264 -5.71 -25.52 -31.19
C GLY A 264 -5.78 -24.17 -30.46
N TYR A 265 -6.24 -24.15 -29.21
CA TYR A 265 -6.28 -22.92 -28.42
C TYR A 265 -4.86 -22.42 -28.09
N LYS A 266 -3.96 -23.31 -27.65
CA LYS A 266 -2.56 -22.96 -27.34
C LYS A 266 -1.78 -22.44 -28.56
N ALA A 267 -2.13 -22.89 -29.76
CA ALA A 267 -1.53 -22.37 -31.01
C ALA A 267 -2.00 -20.93 -31.33
N LEU A 268 -3.25 -20.59 -31.02
CA LEU A 268 -3.83 -19.26 -31.24
C LEU A 268 -3.42 -18.27 -30.13
N PHE A 269 -3.29 -18.74 -28.89
CA PHE A 269 -2.96 -17.95 -27.71
C PHE A 269 -1.77 -18.57 -26.95
N PRO A 270 -0.55 -18.49 -27.50
CA PRO A 270 0.64 -19.02 -26.85
C PRO A 270 0.96 -18.25 -25.57
N ASP A 271 1.37 -18.99 -24.53
CA ASP A 271 1.70 -18.45 -23.20
C ASP A 271 2.74 -17.31 -23.29
N PRO A 272 2.42 -16.10 -22.80
CA PRO A 272 3.32 -14.94 -22.84
C PRO A 272 4.46 -15.01 -21.82
N SER A 273 4.62 -16.12 -21.06
CA SER A 273 5.68 -16.27 -20.07
C SER A 273 7.09 -15.96 -20.63
N PRO A 274 8.01 -15.43 -19.80
CA PRO A 274 9.31 -14.93 -20.26
C PRO A 274 10.16 -15.96 -21.02
N GLN A 275 9.97 -17.25 -20.75
CA GLN A 275 10.67 -18.36 -21.38
C GLN A 275 10.38 -18.43 -22.89
N ASN A 276 9.13 -18.22 -23.32
CA ASN A 276 8.75 -18.20 -24.74
C ASN A 276 9.26 -16.97 -25.50
N ARG A 277 9.64 -15.89 -24.81
CA ARG A 277 10.16 -14.66 -25.43
C ARG A 277 11.59 -14.85 -25.96
N ALA A 278 12.39 -15.67 -25.29
CA ALA A 278 13.77 -15.99 -25.70
C ALA A 278 13.78 -16.88 -26.96
N GLU A 279 12.91 -17.89 -27.02
CA GLU A 279 12.78 -18.77 -28.18
C GLU A 279 12.31 -18.03 -29.44
N ARG A 280 11.38 -17.07 -29.28
CA ARG A 280 10.92 -16.20 -30.38
C ARG A 280 12.02 -15.28 -30.94
N ARG A 281 13.02 -14.89 -30.15
CA ARG A 281 14.19 -14.13 -30.63
C ARG A 281 15.16 -15.00 -31.42
N GLY A 282 15.26 -16.30 -31.13
CA GLY A 282 16.13 -17.24 -31.83
C GLY A 282 15.66 -17.64 -33.23
N GLN A 283 14.34 -17.63 -33.47
CA GLN A 283 13.77 -18.04 -34.76
C GLN A 283 13.71 -16.93 -35.83
N ARG A 284 13.96 -15.67 -35.45
CA ARG A 284 14.00 -14.57 -36.41
C ARG A 284 15.35 -14.60 -37.14
N ARG A 285 15.45 -15.41 -38.20
CA ARG A 285 16.59 -15.40 -39.13
C ARG A 285 16.75 -13.98 -39.67
N GLN A 286 17.75 -13.27 -39.15
CA GLN A 286 18.22 -12.00 -39.69
C GLN A 286 18.52 -12.21 -41.19
N PRO A 287 17.95 -11.41 -42.10
CA PRO A 287 18.31 -11.50 -43.50
C PRO A 287 19.81 -11.18 -43.65
N LYS A 288 20.57 -12.14 -44.19
CA LYS A 288 22.01 -11.98 -44.44
C LYS A 288 22.22 -10.79 -45.38
N ARG A 289 22.74 -9.68 -44.84
CA ARG A 289 23.27 -8.56 -45.63
C ARG A 289 24.43 -9.06 -46.48
N THR A 290 24.25 -9.18 -47.79
CA THR A 290 25.34 -9.39 -48.74
C THR A 290 26.02 -8.06 -49.01
N SER A 291 27.19 -7.81 -48.41
CA SER A 291 28.06 -6.69 -48.77
C SER A 291 28.97 -7.09 -49.93
N LYS A 292 28.63 -6.67 -51.16
CA LYS A 292 29.60 -6.62 -52.27
C LYS A 292 30.33 -5.28 -52.20
N SER A 293 31.54 -5.27 -51.63
CA SER A 293 32.48 -4.15 -51.74
C SER A 293 33.48 -4.45 -52.84
N LYS A 294 33.32 -3.81 -54.02
CA LYS A 294 34.36 -3.69 -55.04
C LYS A 294 35.17 -2.43 -54.72
N ARG A 295 36.41 -2.57 -54.28
CA ARG A 295 37.38 -1.47 -54.21
C ARG A 295 38.50 -1.75 -55.20
N ASN A 296 38.41 -1.10 -56.36
CA ASN A 296 39.43 -1.14 -57.41
C ASN A 296 40.53 -0.13 -57.04
N GLY A 297 41.76 -0.61 -56.85
CA GLY A 297 42.93 0.24 -56.68
C GLY A 297 43.51 0.64 -58.03
N LYS A 298 43.74 1.95 -58.22
CA LYS A 298 44.68 2.46 -59.21
C LYS A 298 45.71 3.34 -58.48
N ARG A 299 46.95 2.86 -58.44
CA ARG A 299 48.16 3.63 -58.14
C ARG A 299 48.60 4.35 -59.41
N LYS A 300 48.95 5.63 -59.28
CA LYS A 300 50.19 6.19 -59.80
C LYS A 300 50.90 6.80 -58.60
#